data_AF-H1S1F4-F1
#
_entry.id   AF-H1S1F4-F1
#
_cell.length_a   1.000
_cell.length_b   1.000
_cell.length_c   1.000
_cell.angle_alpha   90.00
_cell.angle_beta   90.00
_cell.angle_gamma   90.00
#
_symmetry.space_group_name_H-M   'P 1'
#
loop_
_entity.id
_entity.type
_entity.pdbx_description
1 polymer ?
#
loop_
_entity_poly.entity_id
_entity_poly.type
_entity_poly.pdbx_seq_one_letter_code
_entity_poly.pdbx_strand_id
1 'polypeptide(L)'
;MHTLRFVRRARNLGFSLDEIRGLLSLWHDRARASADVKALTLRHVTDLEQRIAELAAMRDTLRQLAEACSGDARPDCPILADMAQTGSGLEVEEVETGTGPGSVGVVPACHGYGEDSTAAS
;
A
#
# COMPACT_ATOMS: atom_id res chain seq x y z
N MET A 1 23.28 17.59 -23.90
CA MET A 1 22.44 16.48 -23.40
C MET A 1 22.31 16.56 -21.87
N HIS A 2 21.32 17.29 -21.34
CA HIS A 2 21.15 17.43 -19.88
C HIS A 2 19.72 17.11 -19.39
N THR A 3 18.70 17.34 -20.21
CA THR A 3 17.28 17.18 -19.85
C THR A 3 16.88 15.73 -19.53
N LEU A 4 17.26 14.75 -20.36
CA LEU A 4 16.92 13.34 -20.08
C LEU A 4 17.57 12.82 -18.79
N ARG A 5 18.77 13.29 -18.47
CA ARG A 5 19.47 12.95 -17.22
C ARG A 5 18.76 13.56 -16.02
N PHE A 6 18.26 14.78 -16.15
CA PHE A 6 17.44 15.45 -15.14
C PHE A 6 16.14 14.67 -14.87
N VAL A 7 15.39 14.34 -15.93
CA VAL A 7 14.14 13.57 -15.81
C VAL A 7 14.39 12.21 -15.15
N ARG A 8 15.42 11.48 -15.57
CA ARG A 8 15.77 10.18 -14.95
C ARG A 8 16.06 10.33 -13.47
N ARG A 9 16.82 11.35 -13.07
CA ARG A 9 17.14 11.60 -11.65
C ARG A 9 15.89 11.95 -10.84
N ALA A 10 15.02 12.81 -11.37
CA ALA A 10 13.80 13.21 -10.68
C ALA A 10 12.84 12.01 -10.50
N ARG A 11 12.71 11.14 -11.52
CA ARG A 11 11.96 9.88 -11.39
C ARG A 11 12.54 8.95 -10.34
N ASN A 12 13.86 8.82 -10.27
CA ASN A 12 14.51 8.00 -9.25
C ASN A 12 14.30 8.53 -7.81
N LEU A 13 14.03 9.83 -7.66
CA LEU A 13 13.71 10.47 -6.37
C LEU A 13 12.20 10.41 -6.04
N GLY A 14 11.40 9.76 -6.89
CA GLY A 14 9.97 9.59 -6.66
C GLY A 14 9.11 10.80 -7.00
N PHE A 15 9.65 11.83 -7.66
CA PHE A 15 8.82 12.95 -8.13
C PHE A 15 7.80 12.44 -9.16
N SER A 16 6.56 12.92 -9.01
CA SER A 16 5.50 12.67 -9.98
C SER A 16 5.82 13.32 -11.34
N LEU A 17 5.14 12.89 -12.41
CA LEU A 17 5.36 13.47 -13.74
C LEU A 17 5.03 14.97 -13.77
N ASP A 18 4.04 15.41 -13.00
CA ASP A 18 3.64 16.82 -12.91
C ASP A 18 4.69 17.66 -12.16
N GLU A 19 5.27 17.12 -11.10
CA GLU A 19 6.38 17.78 -10.39
C GLU A 19 7.64 17.84 -11.23
N ILE A 20 7.92 16.80 -12.01
CA ILE A 20 9.04 16.80 -12.96
C ILE A 20 8.84 17.89 -14.02
N ARG A 21 7.62 18.11 -14.52
CA ARG A 21 7.31 19.20 -15.43
C ARG A 21 7.52 20.57 -14.78
N GLY A 22 7.04 20.75 -13.54
CA GLY A 22 7.28 21.99 -12.78
C GLY A 22 8.77 22.25 -12.56
N LEU A 23 9.50 21.23 -12.13
CA LEU A 23 10.95 21.26 -11.96
C LEU A 23 11.70 21.54 -13.27
N LEU A 24 11.24 21.01 -14.41
CA LEU A 24 11.81 21.29 -15.73
C LEU A 24 11.56 22.74 -16.17
N SER A 25 10.35 23.27 -15.93
CA SER A 25 10.01 24.66 -16.22
C SER A 25 10.90 25.61 -15.44
N LEU A 26 11.02 25.36 -14.13
CA LEU A 26 11.98 26.08 -13.28
C LEU A 26 13.39 25.88 -13.83
N TRP A 27 13.83 24.65 -14.09
CA TRP A 27 15.19 24.37 -14.55
C TRP A 27 15.59 25.06 -15.86
N HIS A 28 14.64 25.33 -16.77
CA HIS A 28 14.88 26.10 -17.98
C HIS A 28 14.94 27.62 -17.76
N ASP A 29 14.25 28.14 -16.74
CA ASP A 29 14.30 29.56 -16.39
C ASP A 29 15.59 29.89 -15.62
N ARG A 30 16.50 30.64 -16.27
CA ARG A 30 17.80 31.03 -15.70
C ARG A 30 17.72 32.21 -14.74
N ALA A 31 16.58 32.92 -14.68
CA ALA A 31 16.33 34.04 -13.77
C ALA A 31 15.56 33.61 -12.51
N ARG A 32 15.26 32.30 -12.37
CA ARG A 32 14.45 31.76 -11.28
C ARG A 32 14.99 32.08 -9.89
N ALA A 33 14.07 32.30 -8.95
CA ALA A 33 14.37 32.23 -7.54
C ALA A 33 14.61 30.75 -7.14
N SER A 34 15.69 30.49 -6.41
CA SER A 34 15.95 29.16 -5.82
C SER A 34 14.90 28.75 -4.77
N ALA A 35 14.10 29.71 -4.30
CA ALA A 35 13.03 29.53 -3.34
C ALA A 35 11.95 28.54 -3.84
N ASP A 36 11.52 28.64 -5.10
CA ASP A 36 10.44 27.80 -5.62
C ASP A 36 10.86 26.33 -5.74
N VAL A 37 12.11 26.10 -6.16
CA VAL A 37 12.70 24.75 -6.22
C VAL A 37 12.80 24.16 -4.81
N LYS A 38 13.22 24.98 -3.84
CA LYS A 38 13.30 24.55 -2.43
C LYS A 38 11.92 24.20 -1.88
N ALA A 39 10.91 25.03 -2.12
CA ALA A 39 9.54 24.79 -1.65
C ALA A 39 8.96 23.49 -2.21
N LEU A 40 9.09 23.26 -3.53
CA LEU A 40 8.65 22.02 -4.18
C LEU A 40 9.37 20.80 -3.59
N THR A 41 10.68 20.89 -3.41
CA THR A 41 11.48 19.79 -2.85
C THR A 41 11.06 19.47 -1.41
N LEU A 42 10.85 20.50 -0.58
CA LEU A 42 10.44 20.30 0.82
C LEU A 42 9.04 19.69 0.93
N ARG A 43 8.10 20.11 0.07
CA ARG A 43 6.77 19.47 0.01
C ARG A 43 6.88 17.98 -0.29
N HIS A 44 7.66 17.61 -1.30
CA HIS A 44 7.87 16.20 -1.66
C HIS A 44 8.54 15.40 -0.54
N VAL A 45 9.46 16.01 0.22
CA VAL A 45 10.03 15.39 1.42
C VAL A 45 8.95 15.09 2.45
N THR A 46 8.07 16.04 2.74
CA THR A 46 6.96 15.83 3.67
C THR A 46 6.01 14.71 3.21
N ASP A 47 5.67 14.66 1.92
CA ASP A 47 4.82 13.61 1.37
C ASP A 47 5.47 12.21 1.50
N LEU A 48 6.79 12.13 1.27
CA LEU A 48 7.56 10.90 1.49
C LEU A 48 7.60 10.49 2.96
N GLU A 49 7.80 11.43 3.88
CA GLU A 49 7.80 11.17 5.32
C GLU A 49 6.46 10.61 5.80
N GLN A 50 5.34 11.15 5.30
CA GLN A 50 4.00 10.64 5.59
C GLN A 50 3.84 9.20 5.08
N ARG A 51 4.21 8.95 3.82
CA ARG A 51 4.15 7.62 3.22
C ARG A 51 5.02 6.61 3.99
N ILE A 52 6.20 7.04 4.45
CA ILE A 52 7.10 6.21 5.27
C ILE A 52 6.44 5.87 6.60
N ALA A 53 5.80 6.83 7.26
CA ALA A 53 5.11 6.60 8.53
C ALA A 53 3.97 5.57 8.37
N GLU A 54 3.14 5.71 7.34
CA GLU A 54 2.07 4.75 7.01
C GLU A 54 2.62 3.35 6.74
N LEU A 55 3.64 3.25 5.88
CA LEU A 55 4.26 1.98 5.53
C LEU A 55 4.99 1.35 6.73
N ALA A 56 5.60 2.17 7.59
CA ALA A 56 6.23 1.70 8.82
C ALA A 56 5.19 1.11 9.78
N ALA A 57 4.04 1.77 9.95
CA ALA A 57 2.94 1.27 10.77
C ALA A 57 2.44 -0.09 10.24
N MET A 58 2.17 -0.20 8.93
CA MET A 58 1.77 -1.46 8.31
C MET A 58 2.83 -2.56 8.49
N ARG A 59 4.11 -2.22 8.26
CA ARG A 59 5.23 -3.15 8.48
C ARG A 59 5.26 -3.64 9.92
N ASP A 60 5.08 -2.75 10.89
CA ASP A 60 5.18 -3.08 12.30
C ASP A 60 4.03 -3.99 12.74
N THR A 61 2.81 -3.75 12.24
CA THR A 61 1.67 -4.68 12.41
C THR A 61 1.98 -6.06 11.82
N LEU A 62 2.42 -6.12 10.56
CA LEU A 62 2.78 -7.39 9.92
C LEU A 62 3.89 -8.13 10.68
N ARG A 63 4.85 -7.39 11.24
CA ARG A 63 5.93 -7.96 12.05
C ARG A 63 5.42 -8.56 13.35
N GLN A 64 4.53 -7.86 14.06
CA GLN A 64 3.91 -8.37 15.29
C GLN A 64 3.12 -9.66 15.02
N LEU A 65 2.35 -9.68 13.93
CA LEU A 65 1.60 -10.87 13.51
C LEU A 65 2.52 -12.04 13.15
N ALA A 66 3.63 -11.75 12.47
CA ALA A 66 4.64 -12.77 12.14
C ALA A 66 5.33 -13.31 13.41
N GLU A 67 5.64 -12.46 14.39
CA GLU A 67 6.24 -12.87 15.68
C GLU A 67 5.28 -13.72 16.53
N ALA A 68 3.96 -13.48 16.43
CA ALA A 68 2.95 -14.30 17.08
C ALA A 68 2.73 -15.66 16.38
N CYS A 69 3.13 -15.79 15.11
CA CYS A 69 2.96 -17.00 14.34
C CYS A 69 4.09 -18.01 14.62
N SER A 70 3.72 -19.23 15.02
CA SER A 70 4.70 -20.30 15.29
C SER A 70 5.35 -20.87 14.02
N GLY A 71 4.76 -20.62 12.84
CA GLY A 71 5.32 -21.02 11.54
C GLY A 71 5.45 -22.54 11.34
N ASP A 72 4.60 -23.33 12.00
CA ASP A 72 4.62 -24.79 11.90
C ASP A 72 3.41 -25.34 11.12
N ALA A 73 3.27 -26.66 11.08
CA ALA A 73 2.20 -27.33 10.32
C ALA A 73 0.81 -27.26 11.01
N ARG A 74 0.64 -26.45 12.07
CA ARG A 74 -0.65 -26.32 12.74
C ARG A 74 -1.59 -25.41 11.94
N PRO A 75 -2.90 -25.69 11.94
CA PRO A 75 -3.90 -24.87 11.25
C PRO A 75 -4.17 -23.54 11.99
N ASP A 76 -3.77 -23.42 13.26
CA ASP A 76 -3.97 -22.24 14.09
C ASP A 76 -2.94 -21.16 13.74
N CYS A 77 -3.26 -20.33 12.75
CA CYS A 77 -2.42 -19.20 12.33
C CYS A 77 -3.00 -17.86 12.84
N PRO A 78 -2.35 -17.21 13.83
CA PRO A 78 -2.79 -15.92 14.37
C PRO A 78 -2.90 -14.82 13.32
N ILE A 79 -2.08 -14.85 12.26
CA ILE A 79 -2.13 -13.91 11.15
C ILE A 79 -3.50 -13.96 10.45
N LEU A 80 -3.96 -15.17 10.11
CA LEU A 80 -5.25 -15.35 9.43
C LEU A 80 -6.42 -15.01 10.36
N ALA A 81 -6.28 -15.32 11.66
CA ALA A 81 -7.29 -14.97 12.65
C ALA A 81 -7.46 -13.44 12.79
N ASP A 82 -6.37 -12.69 12.84
CA ASP A 82 -6.37 -11.21 12.91
C ASP A 82 -6.92 -10.56 11.63
N MET A 83 -6.51 -11.06 10.46
CA MET A 83 -7.01 -10.58 9.17
C MET A 83 -8.51 -10.85 8.99
N ALA A 84 -9.04 -11.93 9.58
CA ALA A 84 -10.47 -12.23 9.59
C ALA A 84 -11.28 -11.28 10.52
N GLN A 85 -10.64 -10.67 11.52
CA GLN A 85 -11.26 -9.74 12.46
C GLN A 85 -11.25 -8.29 11.94
N THR A 86 -10.27 -7.92 11.12
CA THR A 86 -10.02 -6.53 10.67
C THR A 86 -10.93 -6.07 9.51
N GLY A 87 -12.03 -6.78 9.24
CA GLY A 87 -13.12 -6.29 8.38
C GLY A 87 -14.05 -5.28 9.07
N SER A 88 -13.94 -5.14 10.39
CA SER A 88 -14.72 -4.19 11.20
C SER A 88 -13.86 -2.98 11.56
N GLY A 89 -13.67 -2.09 10.58
CA GLY A 89 -12.97 -0.83 10.83
C GLY A 89 -13.65 0.00 11.91
N LEU A 90 -12.83 0.60 12.78
CA LEU A 90 -13.10 1.90 13.41
C LEU A 90 -14.51 2.03 14.04
N GLU A 91 -14.71 1.46 15.23
CA GLU A 91 -15.83 1.87 16.08
C GLU A 91 -15.53 3.24 16.69
N VAL A 92 -15.88 4.28 15.93
CA VAL A 92 -16.37 5.54 16.49
C VAL A 92 -17.86 5.34 16.76
N GLU A 93 -18.25 5.44 18.03
CA GLU A 93 -19.60 5.71 18.56
C GLU A 93 -20.65 4.57 18.48
N GLU A 94 -20.99 3.98 19.63
CA GLU A 94 -22.27 3.31 19.87
C GLU A 94 -23.42 4.31 19.65
N VAL A 95 -24.13 4.17 18.53
CA VAL A 95 -25.49 4.69 18.36
C VAL A 95 -26.40 3.50 18.06
N GLU A 96 -27.25 3.18 19.04
CA GLU A 96 -28.37 2.27 18.88
C GLU A 96 -29.30 2.77 17.76
N THR A 97 -29.59 1.95 16.74
CA THR A 97 -30.93 1.87 16.11
C THR A 97 -31.05 0.66 15.17
N GLY A 98 -31.72 -0.39 15.67
CA GLY A 98 -32.81 -1.12 15.00
C GLY A 98 -32.63 -1.86 13.66
N THR A 99 -33.04 -3.15 13.68
CA THR A 99 -33.83 -3.84 12.62
C THR A 99 -33.11 -4.08 11.27
N GLY A 100 -32.60 -5.27 10.96
CA GLY A 100 -33.36 -6.47 10.56
C GLY A 100 -32.63 -7.21 9.41
N PRO A 101 -32.92 -8.50 9.13
CA PRO A 101 -32.00 -9.43 8.48
C PRO A 101 -32.10 -9.46 6.94
N GLY A 102 -30.96 -9.49 6.26
CA GLY A 102 -30.84 -9.70 4.82
C GLY A 102 -29.98 -10.93 4.52
N SER A 103 -30.63 -11.99 4.02
CA SER A 103 -30.05 -13.27 3.62
C SER A 103 -28.99 -13.13 2.53
N VAL A 104 -27.75 -13.56 2.81
CA VAL A 104 -26.78 -13.84 1.75
C VAL A 104 -26.98 -15.28 1.29
N GLY A 105 -27.33 -15.42 0.01
CA GLY A 105 -27.43 -16.71 -0.65
C GLY A 105 -26.09 -17.46 -0.60
N VAL A 106 -26.16 -18.73 -0.20
CA VAL A 106 -25.03 -19.66 -0.24
C VAL A 106 -24.66 -19.90 -1.71
N VAL A 107 -23.43 -19.57 -2.08
CA VAL A 107 -22.84 -19.99 -3.37
C VAL A 107 -22.38 -21.44 -3.21
N PRO A 108 -22.75 -22.37 -4.10
CA PRO A 108 -22.30 -23.75 -3.99
C PRO A 108 -20.80 -23.84 -4.26
N ALA A 109 -20.09 -24.47 -3.33
CA ALA A 109 -18.71 -24.88 -3.48
C ALA A 109 -18.56 -25.76 -4.72
N CYS A 110 -17.96 -25.22 -5.78
CA CYS A 110 -17.47 -26.04 -6.87
C CYS A 110 -16.15 -26.69 -6.41
N HIS A 111 -16.31 -27.85 -5.78
CA HIS A 111 -15.30 -28.90 -5.76
C HIS A 111 -14.89 -29.23 -7.19
N GLY A 112 -13.59 -29.26 -7.44
CA GLY A 112 -12.99 -29.68 -8.68
C GLY A 112 -11.55 -30.15 -8.47
N TYR A 113 -11.35 -31.01 -7.47
CA TYR A 113 -10.21 -31.92 -7.43
C TYR A 113 -10.35 -32.88 -8.63
N GLY A 114 -9.49 -32.70 -9.63
CA GLY A 114 -9.26 -33.67 -10.69
C GLY A 114 -7.98 -34.42 -10.38
N GLU A 115 -8.16 -35.62 -9.84
CA GLU A 115 -7.12 -36.60 -9.56
C GLU A 115 -6.77 -37.38 -10.85
N ASP A 116 -5.53 -37.84 -10.91
CA ASP A 116 -4.97 -38.91 -11.75
C ASP A 116 -4.80 -38.72 -13.27
N SER A 117 -3.53 -38.73 -13.73
CA SER A 117 -3.05 -39.83 -14.58
C SER A 117 -1.52 -39.82 -14.75
N THR A 118 -0.92 -40.88 -14.23
CA THR A 118 0.36 -41.48 -14.64
C THR A 118 0.50 -41.59 -16.17
N ALA A 119 1.70 -41.35 -16.71
CA ALA A 119 2.43 -42.22 -17.66
C ALA A 119 3.43 -41.47 -18.55
N ALA A 120 4.67 -41.99 -18.55
CA ALA A 120 5.58 -42.11 -19.69
C ALA A 120 5.95 -40.86 -20.51
N SER A 121 7.21 -40.42 -20.39
CA SER A 121 8.28 -40.78 -21.34
C SER A 121 9.64 -40.24 -20.91
#